data_AF-A0A928L2G5-F1
#
_entry.id   AF-A0A928L2G5-F1
#
_cell.length_a   1.000
_cell.length_b   1.000
_cell.length_c   1.000
_cell.angle_alpha   90.00
_cell.angle_beta   90.00
_cell.angle_gamma   90.00
#
_symmetry.space_group_name_H-M   'P 1'
#
loop_
_entity.id
_entity.type
_entity.pdbx_description
1 polymer ?
#
loop_
_entity_poly.entity_id
_entity_poly.type
_entity_poly.pdbx_seq_one_letter_code
_entity_poly.pdbx_strand_id
1 'polypeptide(L)'
;MSEITLFQFAFCGTPRDFARALNHLALIAEYEKWSFDGRPNSLLSKYIHGTFKQCYAQNKILYSEKDGDIYACFNTGLMTDNGQDIVALFEKNERECAQEWRLIGFKDKSSRLYVSIFGDETPEIATYIENYEQLYFDPDSPIVINSDHILDDNWERIKAVVPLSKSVMKHLLSGVIDDAKKKVRRNMRLVIPQFYNNKVMYLLPIQFPVDEDKTETMALAIELTDNKLYRANTIFTKEMAYEKARLLMKPESNWLI
;
A
#
# COMPACT_ATOMS: atom_id res chain seq x y z
N MET A 1 -3.97 -0.34 -21.59
CA MET A 1 -2.86 0.61 -21.32
C MET A 1 -1.73 -0.18 -20.71
N SER A 2 -0.50 -0.03 -21.20
CA SER A 2 0.66 -0.77 -20.72
C SER A 2 0.99 -0.38 -19.28
N GLU A 3 1.06 -1.35 -18.38
CA GLU A 3 1.52 -1.11 -17.01
C GLU A 3 3.03 -0.83 -17.02
N ILE A 4 3.43 0.44 -16.89
CA ILE A 4 4.84 0.83 -16.76
C ILE A 4 5.21 0.90 -15.27
N THR A 5 6.41 0.40 -14.94
CA THR A 5 6.99 0.56 -13.61
C THR A 5 7.82 1.83 -13.51
N LEU A 6 8.05 2.33 -12.29
CA LEU A 6 8.86 3.52 -12.06
C LEU A 6 10.27 3.40 -12.68
N PHE A 7 10.89 2.21 -12.59
CA PHE A 7 12.24 1.98 -13.14
C PHE A 7 12.29 1.74 -14.65
N GLN A 8 11.14 1.50 -15.29
CA GLN A 8 11.04 1.54 -16.75
C GLN A 8 10.81 2.96 -17.24
N PHE A 9 10.03 3.75 -16.49
CA PHE A 9 9.77 5.16 -16.79
C PHE A 9 11.04 6.01 -16.62
N ALA A 10 11.75 5.83 -15.50
CA ALA A 10 12.88 6.66 -15.12
C ALA A 10 14.11 5.87 -14.67
N PHE A 11 15.29 6.38 -15.00
CA PHE A 11 16.53 6.00 -14.36
C PHE A 11 16.58 6.61 -12.95
N CYS A 12 16.45 5.75 -11.94
CA CYS A 12 16.46 6.16 -10.53
C CYS A 12 17.82 5.98 -9.83
N GLY A 13 18.90 5.87 -10.60
CA GLY A 13 20.25 5.61 -10.09
C GLY A 13 20.48 4.15 -9.72
N THR A 14 21.58 3.89 -9.00
CA THR A 14 21.84 2.55 -8.43
C THR A 14 20.87 2.26 -7.28
N PRO A 15 20.73 1.00 -6.82
CA PRO A 15 19.93 0.69 -5.64
C PRO A 15 20.30 1.53 -4.40
N ARG A 16 21.58 1.91 -4.28
CA ARG A 16 22.06 2.79 -3.21
C ARG A 16 21.58 4.23 -3.37
N ASP A 17 21.56 4.74 -4.60
CA ASP A 17 21.10 6.11 -4.88
C ASP A 17 19.60 6.23 -4.65
N PHE A 18 18.83 5.24 -5.10
CA PHE A 18 17.39 5.22 -4.85
C PHE A 18 17.08 5.08 -3.35
N ALA A 19 17.84 4.26 -2.61
CA ALA A 19 17.70 4.18 -1.15
C ALA A 19 17.99 5.53 -0.46
N ARG A 20 18.97 6.30 -0.93
CA ARG A 20 19.22 7.67 -0.42
C ARG A 20 18.05 8.60 -0.73
N ALA A 21 17.48 8.53 -1.94
CA ALA A 21 16.30 9.31 -2.30
C ALA A 21 15.10 8.98 -1.40
N LEU A 22 14.86 7.69 -1.11
CA LEU A 22 13.83 7.26 -0.16
C LEU A 22 14.10 7.72 1.27
N ASN A 23 15.35 7.72 1.72
CA ASN A 23 15.72 8.26 3.04
C ASN A 23 15.41 9.76 3.13
N HIS A 24 15.70 10.52 2.06
CA HIS A 24 15.35 11.94 2.00
C HIS A 24 13.83 12.13 2.01
N LEU A 25 13.08 11.34 1.24
CA LEU A 25 11.61 11.38 1.26
C LEU A 25 11.05 11.12 2.66
N ALA A 26 11.52 10.08 3.34
CA ALA A 26 11.10 9.75 4.70
C ALA A 26 11.44 10.86 5.72
N LEU A 27 12.46 11.68 5.45
CA LEU A 27 12.87 12.79 6.31
C LEU A 27 11.97 14.02 6.13
N ILE A 28 11.53 14.31 4.90
CA ILE A 28 10.71 15.49 4.61
C ILE A 28 9.21 15.23 4.78
N ALA A 29 8.79 13.96 4.69
CA ALA A 29 7.40 13.56 4.87
C ALA A 29 7.02 13.48 6.35
N GLU A 30 5.71 13.60 6.62
CA GLU A 30 5.14 13.31 7.93
C GLU A 30 5.61 11.95 8.45
N TYR A 31 5.88 11.90 9.75
CA TYR A 31 6.43 10.71 10.37
C TYR A 31 5.51 9.48 10.20
N GLU A 32 6.11 8.40 9.70
CA GLU A 32 5.51 7.08 9.59
C GLU A 32 6.59 6.00 9.68
N LYS A 33 6.20 4.83 10.20
CA LYS A 33 7.08 3.67 10.26
C LYS A 33 7.18 2.99 8.89
N TRP A 34 8.25 3.32 8.16
CA TRP A 34 8.49 2.82 6.80
C TRP A 34 9.20 1.45 6.71
N SER A 35 9.35 0.73 7.82
CA SER A 35 9.97 -0.60 7.85
C SER A 35 9.50 -1.44 9.04
N PHE A 36 9.26 -2.73 8.79
CA PHE A 36 8.96 -3.74 9.80
C PHE A 36 9.96 -4.90 9.81
N ASP A 37 10.77 -5.04 8.75
CA ASP A 37 11.64 -6.18 8.49
C ASP A 37 13.13 -5.85 8.62
N GLY A 38 13.44 -4.73 9.29
CA GLY A 38 14.80 -4.23 9.47
C GLY A 38 15.45 -3.66 8.20
N ARG A 39 14.80 -3.79 7.03
CA ARG A 39 15.26 -3.15 5.78
C ARG A 39 14.72 -1.72 5.74
N PRO A 40 15.57 -0.68 5.75
CA PRO A 40 15.13 0.71 5.76
C PRO A 40 14.22 1.02 4.56
N ASN A 41 13.10 1.69 4.80
CA ASN A 41 12.19 2.20 3.78
C ASN A 41 11.66 1.13 2.80
N SER A 42 11.64 -0.14 3.20
CA SER A 42 11.11 -1.25 2.39
C SER A 42 9.63 -1.05 2.06
N LEU A 43 8.84 -0.57 3.02
CA LEU A 43 7.44 -0.23 2.82
C LEU A 43 7.29 1.01 1.92
N LEU A 44 8.05 2.07 2.20
CA LEU A 44 7.98 3.33 1.45
C LEU A 44 8.31 3.11 -0.03
N SER A 45 9.31 2.29 -0.32
CA SER A 45 9.66 1.90 -1.70
C SER A 45 8.46 1.29 -2.41
N LYS A 46 7.78 0.31 -1.80
CA LYS A 46 6.62 -0.35 -2.39
C LYS A 46 5.43 0.60 -2.56
N TYR A 47 5.20 1.46 -1.57
CA TYR A 47 4.19 2.51 -1.64
C TYR A 47 4.43 3.42 -2.85
N ILE A 48 5.63 3.99 -3.00
CA ILE A 48 5.96 4.87 -4.12
C ILE A 48 5.82 4.19 -5.48
N HIS A 49 6.20 2.91 -5.60
CA HIS A 49 5.99 2.15 -6.84
C HIS A 49 4.50 1.96 -7.15
N GLY A 50 3.70 1.65 -6.13
CA GLY A 50 2.24 1.51 -6.29
C GLY A 50 1.56 2.83 -6.66
N THR A 51 1.93 3.93 -5.99
CA THR A 51 1.41 5.27 -6.28
C THR A 51 1.80 5.73 -7.68
N PHE A 52 3.06 5.57 -8.08
CA PHE A 52 3.50 5.88 -9.43
C PHE A 52 2.70 5.11 -10.49
N LYS A 53 2.55 3.79 -10.31
CA LYS A 53 1.79 2.94 -11.23
C LYS A 53 0.37 3.47 -11.40
N GLN A 54 -0.28 3.89 -10.32
CA GLN A 54 -1.62 4.44 -10.34
C GLN A 54 -1.67 5.81 -11.03
N CYS A 55 -0.77 6.74 -10.68
CA CYS A 55 -0.68 8.05 -11.32
C CYS A 55 -0.46 7.91 -12.83
N TYR A 56 0.44 7.03 -13.26
CA TYR A 56 0.70 6.81 -14.68
C TYR A 56 -0.53 6.24 -15.41
N ALA A 57 -1.19 5.22 -14.83
CA ALA A 57 -2.40 4.64 -15.41
C ALA A 57 -3.56 5.64 -15.53
N GLN A 58 -3.57 6.67 -14.67
CA GLN A 58 -4.57 7.74 -14.64
C GLN A 58 -4.17 8.99 -15.42
N ASN A 59 -3.04 8.97 -16.14
CA ASN A 59 -2.48 10.14 -16.83
C ASN A 59 -2.24 11.36 -15.91
N LYS A 60 -1.84 11.11 -14.65
CA LYS A 60 -1.55 12.13 -13.63
C LYS A 60 -0.06 12.47 -13.51
N ILE A 61 0.68 12.26 -14.60
CA ILE A 61 2.07 12.74 -14.71
C ILE A 61 1.99 14.13 -15.34
N LEU A 62 2.52 15.13 -14.64
CA LEU A 62 2.58 16.50 -15.12
C LEU A 62 3.89 16.70 -15.89
N TYR A 63 3.84 17.43 -16.99
CA TYR A 63 5.00 17.72 -17.84
C TYR A 63 5.17 19.23 -18.00
N SER A 64 6.40 19.71 -18.00
CA SER A 64 6.74 21.13 -18.24
C SER A 64 8.04 21.24 -19.01
N GLU A 65 8.21 22.32 -19.76
CA GLU A 65 9.47 22.67 -20.44
C GLU A 65 9.98 24.00 -19.90
N LYS A 66 11.26 24.02 -19.52
CA LYS A 66 11.92 25.22 -19.02
C LYS A 66 13.36 25.28 -19.49
N ASP A 67 13.75 26.43 -20.03
CA ASP A 67 15.11 26.71 -20.50
C ASP A 67 15.65 25.68 -21.51
N GLY A 68 14.75 25.00 -22.25
CA GLY A 68 15.06 23.94 -23.20
C GLY A 68 15.09 22.52 -22.61
N ASP A 69 14.99 22.40 -21.29
CA ASP A 69 14.90 21.13 -20.58
C ASP A 69 13.44 20.73 -20.33
N ILE A 70 13.14 19.44 -20.50
CA ILE A 70 11.80 18.89 -20.26
C ILE A 70 11.79 18.16 -18.93
N TYR A 71 10.79 18.49 -18.11
CA TYR A 71 10.57 17.93 -16.79
C TYR A 71 9.27 17.16 -16.71
N ALA A 72 9.23 16.19 -15.81
CA ALA A 72 8.01 15.49 -15.42
C ALA A 72 7.90 15.41 -13.90
N CYS A 73 6.70 15.40 -13.35
CA CYS A 73 6.49 15.08 -11.95
C CYS A 73 5.17 14.36 -11.69
N PHE A 74 5.11 13.66 -10.55
CA PHE A 74 3.84 13.13 -10.04
C PHE A 74 3.75 13.35 -8.52
N ASN A 75 2.53 13.45 -8.01
CA ASN A 75 2.28 13.59 -6.58
C ASN A 75 2.49 12.25 -5.87
N THR A 76 3.34 12.21 -4.84
CA THR A 76 3.62 10.97 -4.10
C THR A 76 2.46 10.54 -3.18
N GLY A 77 1.48 11.40 -2.94
CA GLY A 77 0.42 11.22 -1.95
C GLY A 77 0.88 11.40 -0.51
N LEU A 78 2.14 11.80 -0.30
CA LEU A 78 2.69 12.15 1.01
C LEU A 78 2.79 13.67 1.15
N MET A 79 2.69 14.12 2.39
CA MET A 79 2.83 15.54 2.75
C MET A 79 4.00 15.72 3.72
N THR A 80 4.52 16.95 3.77
CA THR A 80 5.41 17.40 4.84
C THR A 80 4.64 17.64 6.13
N ASP A 81 5.34 17.77 7.28
CA ASP A 81 4.72 18.10 8.58
C ASP A 81 3.89 19.41 8.55
N ASN A 82 4.13 20.29 7.57
CA ASN A 82 3.40 21.54 7.38
C ASN A 82 2.27 21.42 6.34
N GLY A 83 1.92 20.20 5.92
CA GLY A 83 0.85 19.92 4.98
C GLY A 83 1.14 20.29 3.53
N GLN A 84 2.41 20.39 3.12
CA GLN A 84 2.76 20.60 1.70
C GLN A 84 2.91 19.27 0.97
N ASP A 85 2.38 19.19 -0.25
CA ASP A 85 2.55 18.02 -1.12
C ASP A 85 4.03 17.74 -1.41
N ILE A 86 4.39 16.46 -1.38
CA ILE A 86 5.68 15.98 -1.84
C ILE A 86 5.52 15.34 -3.21
N VAL A 87 6.31 15.80 -4.18
CA VAL A 87 6.32 15.27 -5.55
C VAL A 87 7.61 14.52 -5.83
N ALA A 88 7.53 13.54 -6.73
CA ALA A 88 8.71 12.97 -7.37
C ALA A 88 8.99 13.74 -8.66
N LEU A 89 10.18 14.34 -8.75
CA LEU A 89 10.60 15.18 -9.86
C LEU A 89 11.57 14.45 -10.79
N PHE A 90 11.36 14.59 -12.09
CA PHE A 90 12.13 13.98 -13.16
C PHE A 90 12.52 15.01 -14.20
N GLU A 91 13.62 14.74 -14.89
CA GLU A 91 14.06 15.45 -16.08
C GLU A 91 14.25 14.45 -17.22
N LYS A 92 14.15 14.93 -18.47
CA LYS A 92 14.41 14.10 -19.63
C LYS A 92 15.87 13.63 -19.62
N ASN A 93 16.05 12.35 -19.90
CA ASN A 93 17.37 11.74 -19.93
C ASN A 93 18.06 12.08 -21.26
N GLU A 94 19.30 12.57 -21.18
CA GLU A 94 20.12 12.90 -22.35
C GLU A 94 20.77 11.67 -22.99
N ARG A 95 20.81 10.53 -22.27
CA ARG A 95 21.47 9.32 -22.76
C ARG A 95 20.57 8.56 -23.72
N GLU A 96 21.06 8.36 -24.94
CA GLU A 96 20.46 7.42 -25.90
C GLU A 96 20.50 5.98 -25.35
N CYS A 97 19.46 5.19 -25.65
CA CYS A 97 19.28 3.82 -25.17
C CYS A 97 19.17 3.65 -23.64
N ALA A 98 18.75 4.69 -22.92
CA ALA A 98 18.37 4.62 -21.49
C ALA A 98 16.86 4.85 -21.30
N GLN A 99 16.38 4.78 -20.06
CA GLN A 99 15.04 5.24 -19.70
C GLN A 99 14.87 6.70 -20.13
N GLU A 100 13.67 7.05 -20.60
CA GLU A 100 13.34 8.40 -21.09
C GLU A 100 13.53 9.48 -20.02
N TRP A 101 13.26 9.15 -18.76
CA TRP A 101 13.34 10.08 -17.64
C TRP A 101 14.50 9.74 -16.70
N ARG A 102 14.97 10.73 -15.94
CA ARG A 102 15.92 10.57 -14.83
C ARG A 102 15.30 11.16 -13.57
N LEU A 103 15.33 10.41 -12.48
CA LEU A 103 14.84 10.90 -11.19
C LEU A 103 15.80 11.97 -10.64
N ILE A 104 15.31 13.20 -10.49
CA ILE A 104 16.00 14.27 -9.76
C ILE A 104 15.90 14.01 -8.25
N GLY A 105 14.70 13.59 -7.80
CA GLY A 105 14.43 13.23 -6.41
C GLY A 105 13.06 13.68 -5.94
N PHE A 106 12.83 13.57 -4.64
CA PHE A 106 11.58 13.99 -4.00
C PHE A 106 11.70 15.43 -3.49
N LYS A 107 10.71 16.26 -3.80
CA LYS A 107 10.71 17.69 -3.49
C LYS A 107 9.36 18.10 -2.90
N ASP A 108 9.42 19.00 -1.93
CA ASP A 108 8.28 19.81 -1.54
C ASP A 108 7.83 20.65 -2.75
N LYS A 109 6.54 20.70 -3.01
CA LYS A 109 5.91 21.59 -4.00
C LYS A 109 6.34 23.05 -3.80
N SER A 110 6.52 23.52 -2.58
CA SER A 110 6.94 24.90 -2.29
C SER A 110 8.44 25.15 -2.51
N SER A 111 9.20 24.12 -2.92
CA SER A 111 10.63 24.27 -3.18
C SER A 111 10.87 25.21 -4.37
N ARG A 112 11.93 26.03 -4.28
CA ARG A 112 12.31 26.97 -5.36
C ARG A 112 12.44 26.28 -6.70
N LEU A 113 13.00 25.06 -6.71
CA LEU A 113 13.17 24.27 -7.93
C LEU A 113 11.81 23.94 -8.56
N TYR A 114 10.87 23.40 -7.78
CA TYR A 114 9.54 23.05 -8.27
C TYR A 114 8.79 24.27 -8.81
N VAL A 115 8.67 25.33 -8.01
CA VAL A 115 7.97 26.56 -8.39
C VAL A 115 8.58 27.18 -9.64
N SER A 116 9.90 27.08 -9.81
CA SER A 116 10.55 27.59 -10.99
C SER A 116 10.17 26.84 -12.27
N ILE A 117 9.87 25.53 -12.18
CA ILE A 117 9.59 24.65 -13.33
C ILE A 117 8.07 24.55 -13.63
N PHE A 118 7.25 24.41 -12.58
CA PHE A 118 5.80 24.14 -12.70
C PHE A 118 4.93 25.30 -12.21
N GLY A 119 5.52 26.38 -11.69
CA GLY A 119 4.74 27.51 -11.15
C GLY A 119 3.87 27.09 -9.97
N ASP A 120 2.57 27.36 -10.06
CA ASP A 120 1.54 26.99 -9.09
C ASP A 120 0.80 25.67 -9.44
N GLU A 121 1.08 25.10 -10.61
CA GLU A 121 0.46 23.87 -11.06
C GLU A 121 0.85 22.71 -10.14
N THR A 122 -0.12 21.82 -9.85
CA THR A 122 0.08 20.71 -8.91
C THR A 122 -0.38 19.41 -9.55
N PRO A 123 0.47 18.37 -9.61
CA PRO A 123 0.03 17.08 -10.08
C PRO A 123 -1.06 16.54 -9.15
N GLU A 124 -2.12 16.00 -9.75
CA GLU A 124 -3.20 15.36 -9.01
C GLU A 124 -2.71 14.12 -8.24
N ILE A 125 -3.32 13.88 -7.07
CA ILE A 125 -3.08 12.65 -6.31
C ILE A 125 -3.69 11.43 -7.02
N ALA A 126 -3.07 10.26 -6.85
CA ALA A 126 -3.65 8.99 -7.27
C ALA A 126 -5.03 8.78 -6.60
N THR A 127 -6.01 8.35 -7.37
CA THR A 127 -7.31 7.92 -6.85
C THR A 127 -7.43 6.41 -6.98
N TYR A 128 -7.99 5.75 -5.97
CA TYR A 128 -8.13 4.29 -5.97
C TYR A 128 -9.59 3.84 -5.98
N ILE A 129 -10.49 4.76 -5.65
CA ILE A 129 -11.91 4.51 -5.44
C ILE A 129 -12.71 5.68 -6.00
N GLU A 130 -13.88 5.38 -6.54
CA GLU A 130 -14.85 6.39 -6.97
C GLU A 130 -16.00 6.52 -5.96
N ASN A 131 -16.51 5.39 -5.47
CA ASN A 131 -17.51 5.35 -4.41
C ASN A 131 -16.84 5.02 -3.06
N TYR A 132 -16.98 5.89 -2.07
CA TYR A 132 -16.43 5.69 -0.72
C TYR A 132 -17.20 4.64 0.11
N GLU A 133 -18.44 4.32 -0.25
CA GLU A 133 -19.23 3.28 0.44
C GLU A 133 -18.53 1.91 0.39
N GLN A 134 -17.76 1.65 -0.67
CA GLN A 134 -17.03 0.38 -0.82
C GLN A 134 -15.85 0.23 0.16
N LEU A 135 -15.52 1.26 0.95
CA LEU A 135 -14.54 1.14 2.03
C LEU A 135 -15.12 0.48 3.29
N TYR A 136 -16.45 0.41 3.39
CA TYR A 136 -17.13 -0.14 4.55
C TYR A 136 -17.44 -1.62 4.34
N PHE A 137 -16.90 -2.44 5.23
CA PHE A 137 -17.21 -3.87 5.28
C PHE A 137 -18.58 -4.12 5.91
N ASP A 138 -19.42 -4.92 5.25
CA ASP A 138 -20.70 -5.36 5.80
C ASP A 138 -20.52 -6.60 6.70
N PRO A 139 -20.67 -6.48 8.03
CA PRO A 139 -20.47 -7.62 8.92
C PRO A 139 -21.57 -8.68 8.87
N ASP A 140 -22.72 -8.39 8.24
CA ASP A 140 -23.85 -9.32 8.15
C ASP A 140 -23.80 -10.22 6.92
N SER A 141 -23.03 -9.82 5.90
CA SER A 141 -22.80 -10.64 4.72
C SER A 141 -21.99 -11.92 5.05
N PRO A 142 -22.37 -13.07 4.48
CA PRO A 142 -21.65 -14.32 4.70
C PRO A 142 -20.25 -14.28 4.08
N ILE A 143 -19.30 -14.95 4.73
CA ILE A 143 -17.92 -15.10 4.24
C ILE A 143 -17.74 -16.57 3.85
N VAL A 144 -17.49 -16.82 2.57
CA VAL A 144 -17.15 -18.13 2.03
C VAL A 144 -15.65 -18.34 2.17
N ILE A 145 -15.25 -19.46 2.75
CA ILE A 145 -13.86 -19.76 3.08
C ILE A 145 -13.50 -21.12 2.47
N ASN A 146 -12.40 -21.14 1.70
CA ASN A 146 -11.75 -22.38 1.31
C ASN A 146 -10.52 -22.58 2.21
N SER A 147 -10.72 -23.20 3.37
CA SER A 147 -9.68 -23.35 4.39
C SER A 147 -8.48 -24.13 3.87
N ASP A 148 -8.70 -25.13 3.02
CA ASP A 148 -7.63 -25.94 2.44
C ASP A 148 -6.72 -25.09 1.55
N HIS A 149 -7.30 -24.35 0.60
CA HIS A 149 -6.54 -23.46 -0.28
C HIS A 149 -5.80 -22.36 0.50
N ILE A 150 -6.45 -21.73 1.50
CA ILE A 150 -5.82 -20.66 2.29
C ILE A 150 -4.61 -21.20 3.06
N LEU A 151 -4.76 -22.36 3.70
CA LEU A 151 -3.71 -22.96 4.53
C LEU A 151 -2.61 -23.61 3.69
N ASP A 152 -2.93 -24.29 2.60
CA ASP A 152 -1.96 -24.99 1.74
C ASP A 152 -0.96 -24.02 1.10
N ASP A 153 -1.46 -22.95 0.48
CA ASP A 153 -0.63 -21.99 -0.25
C ASP A 153 0.26 -21.13 0.65
N ASN A 154 -0.13 -20.96 1.92
CA ASN A 154 0.45 -19.96 2.81
C ASN A 154 0.95 -20.54 4.14
N TRP A 155 1.04 -21.88 4.25
CA TRP A 155 1.30 -22.55 5.54
C TRP A 155 2.60 -22.08 6.20
N GLU A 156 3.69 -21.97 5.44
CA GLU A 156 4.99 -21.56 5.95
C GLU A 156 4.93 -20.17 6.61
N ARG A 157 4.16 -19.24 6.03
CA ARG A 157 3.94 -17.91 6.59
C ARG A 157 3.08 -17.95 7.85
N ILE A 158 2.01 -18.75 7.82
CA ILE A 158 1.06 -18.85 8.92
C ILE A 158 1.72 -19.48 10.16
N LYS A 159 2.40 -20.62 9.99
CA LYS A 159 3.02 -21.36 11.10
C LYS A 159 4.16 -20.58 11.78
N ALA A 160 4.79 -19.65 11.06
CA ALA A 160 5.83 -18.78 11.60
C ALA A 160 5.28 -17.75 12.61
N VAL A 161 3.99 -17.39 12.50
CA VAL A 161 3.31 -16.46 13.42
C VAL A 161 2.49 -17.22 14.45
N VAL A 162 1.76 -18.25 14.01
CA VAL A 162 0.86 -19.04 14.84
C VAL A 162 1.41 -20.46 14.93
N PRO A 163 2.11 -20.83 16.02
CA PRO A 163 2.83 -22.10 16.13
C PRO A 163 1.89 -23.28 16.47
N LEU A 164 0.77 -23.39 15.76
CA LEU A 164 -0.19 -24.48 15.87
C LEU A 164 -0.03 -25.44 14.67
N SER A 165 -0.49 -26.68 14.83
CA SER A 165 -0.49 -27.63 13.71
C SER A 165 -1.52 -27.22 12.64
N LYS A 166 -1.27 -27.59 11.39
CA LYS A 166 -2.15 -27.27 10.26
C LYS A 166 -3.58 -27.79 10.45
N SER A 167 -3.71 -28.99 11.00
CA SER A 167 -5.01 -29.59 11.29
C SER A 167 -5.77 -28.80 12.35
N VAL A 168 -5.10 -28.36 13.42
CA VAL A 168 -5.71 -27.50 14.45
C VAL A 168 -6.15 -26.17 13.84
N MET A 169 -5.29 -25.54 13.03
CA MET A 169 -5.60 -24.29 12.34
C MET A 169 -6.83 -24.41 11.43
N LYS A 170 -6.97 -25.52 10.71
CA LYS A 170 -8.12 -25.77 9.83
C LYS A 170 -9.44 -25.76 10.61
N HIS A 171 -9.47 -26.37 11.79
CA HIS A 171 -10.66 -26.40 12.64
C HIS A 171 -10.89 -25.07 13.38
N LEU A 172 -9.82 -24.38 13.78
CA LEU A 172 -9.89 -23.12 14.52
C LEU A 172 -10.33 -21.93 13.65
N LEU A 173 -10.03 -21.97 12.35
CA LEU A 173 -10.24 -20.85 11.43
C LEU A 173 -11.69 -20.35 11.40
N SER A 174 -12.68 -21.25 11.39
CA SER A 174 -14.09 -20.84 11.40
C SER A 174 -14.46 -20.10 12.68
N GLY A 175 -14.03 -20.63 13.84
CA GLY A 175 -14.31 -20.02 15.15
C GLY A 175 -13.73 -18.61 15.28
N VAL A 176 -12.47 -18.43 14.88
CA VAL A 176 -11.82 -17.10 14.97
C VAL A 176 -12.42 -16.08 14.01
N ILE A 177 -12.96 -16.53 12.87
CA ILE A 177 -13.67 -15.66 11.92
C ILE A 177 -15.04 -15.26 12.48
N ASP A 178 -15.77 -16.19 13.10
CA ASP A 178 -17.06 -15.89 13.73
C ASP A 178 -16.88 -14.90 14.90
N ASP A 179 -15.81 -15.05 15.68
CA ASP A 179 -15.47 -14.11 16.73
C ASP A 179 -15.05 -12.74 16.18
N ALA A 180 -14.27 -12.72 15.10
CA ALA A 180 -13.94 -11.49 14.40
C ALA A 180 -15.21 -10.77 13.90
N LYS A 181 -16.16 -11.48 13.27
CA LYS A 181 -17.46 -10.91 12.84
C LYS A 181 -18.23 -10.31 14.01
N LYS A 182 -18.28 -11.00 15.16
CA LYS A 182 -18.92 -10.45 16.37
C LYS A 182 -18.27 -9.13 16.75
N LYS A 183 -16.94 -9.03 16.76
CA LYS A 183 -16.21 -7.78 17.08
C LYS A 183 -16.46 -6.68 16.07
N VAL A 184 -16.41 -6.98 14.77
CA VAL A 184 -16.63 -6.01 13.69
C VAL A 184 -18.04 -5.42 13.71
N ARG A 185 -19.07 -6.23 14.05
CA ARG A 185 -20.43 -5.70 14.26
C ARG A 185 -20.51 -4.59 15.31
N ARG A 186 -19.61 -4.57 16.30
CA ARG A 186 -19.55 -3.50 17.33
C ARG A 186 -18.62 -2.37 16.94
N ASN A 187 -17.58 -2.66 16.14
CA ASN A 187 -16.63 -1.67 15.67
C ASN A 187 -16.21 -1.97 14.23
N MET A 188 -16.89 -1.35 13.28
CA MET A 188 -16.62 -1.54 11.85
C MET A 188 -15.24 -1.03 11.42
N ARG A 189 -14.64 -0.10 12.19
CA ARG A 189 -13.29 0.44 11.91
C ARG A 189 -12.17 -0.59 12.12
N LEU A 190 -12.48 -1.77 12.66
CA LEU A 190 -11.51 -2.86 12.79
C LEU A 190 -11.12 -3.44 11.44
N VAL A 191 -12.02 -3.43 10.45
CA VAL A 191 -11.73 -3.91 9.10
C VAL A 191 -11.05 -2.81 8.32
N ILE A 192 -9.94 -3.14 7.67
CA ILE A 192 -9.11 -2.16 6.98
C ILE A 192 -9.20 -2.42 5.48
N PRO A 193 -9.61 -1.44 4.68
CA PRO A 193 -9.64 -1.60 3.23
C PRO A 193 -8.22 -1.60 2.67
N GLN A 194 -8.03 -2.35 1.58
CA GLN A 194 -6.82 -2.37 0.77
C GLN A 194 -7.22 -2.27 -0.70
N PHE A 195 -6.29 -1.82 -1.54
CA PHE A 195 -6.48 -1.80 -2.98
C PHE A 195 -5.58 -2.84 -3.66
N TYR A 196 -6.17 -3.75 -4.42
CA TYR A 196 -5.45 -4.81 -5.11
C TYR A 196 -6.17 -5.17 -6.42
N ASN A 197 -5.41 -5.29 -7.51
CA ASN A 197 -5.92 -5.61 -8.85
C ASN A 197 -7.16 -4.78 -9.25
N ASN A 198 -7.08 -3.46 -9.07
CA ASN A 198 -8.16 -2.51 -9.38
C ASN A 198 -9.48 -2.74 -8.61
N LYS A 199 -9.41 -3.40 -7.46
CA LYS A 199 -10.56 -3.65 -6.59
C LYS A 199 -10.22 -3.31 -5.14
N VAL A 200 -11.25 -2.91 -4.40
CA VAL A 200 -11.17 -2.83 -2.94
C VAL A 200 -11.37 -4.23 -2.35
N MET A 201 -10.44 -4.61 -1.50
CA MET A 201 -10.53 -5.81 -0.66
C MET A 201 -10.45 -5.37 0.80
N TYR A 202 -10.75 -6.29 1.70
CA TYR A 202 -10.85 -6.03 3.13
C TYR A 202 -9.83 -6.87 3.89
N LEU A 203 -9.28 -6.31 4.95
CA LEU A 203 -8.38 -6.97 5.89
C LEU A 203 -9.11 -7.09 7.23
N LEU A 204 -9.63 -8.29 7.50
CA LEU A 204 -10.32 -8.61 8.75
C LEU A 204 -9.32 -9.14 9.78
N PRO A 205 -9.15 -8.50 10.95
CA PRO A 205 -8.32 -9.05 12.02
C PRO A 205 -8.92 -10.36 12.56
N ILE A 206 -8.16 -11.45 12.44
CA ILE A 206 -8.48 -12.74 13.03
C ILE A 206 -7.45 -13.05 14.12
N GLN A 207 -7.93 -13.48 15.28
CA GLN A 207 -7.11 -13.70 16.48
C GLN A 207 -7.08 -15.18 16.81
N PHE A 208 -5.90 -15.77 16.74
CA PHE A 208 -5.66 -17.18 17.04
C PHE A 208 -5.23 -17.32 18.50
N PRO A 209 -5.98 -18.03 19.36
CA PRO A 209 -5.50 -18.42 20.67
C PRO A 209 -4.38 -19.45 20.50
N VAL A 210 -3.18 -19.11 20.98
CA VAL A 210 -1.98 -19.96 20.91
C VAL A 210 -1.70 -20.60 22.27
N ASP A 211 -2.05 -19.91 23.35
CA ASP A 211 -1.97 -20.36 24.75
C ASP A 211 -3.12 -19.72 25.56
N GLU A 212 -3.28 -20.08 26.83
CA GLU A 212 -4.37 -19.59 27.71
C GLU A 212 -4.42 -18.05 27.74
N ASP A 213 -3.25 -17.40 27.83
CA ASP A 213 -3.13 -15.93 27.90
C ASP A 213 -2.52 -15.31 26.64
N LYS A 214 -2.32 -16.09 25.57
CA LYS A 214 -1.61 -15.63 24.37
C LYS A 214 -2.45 -15.77 23.11
N THR A 215 -2.67 -14.63 22.43
CA THR A 215 -3.31 -14.58 21.12
C THR A 215 -2.41 -13.96 20.07
N GLU A 216 -2.34 -14.58 18.90
CA GLU A 216 -1.64 -14.03 17.73
C GLU A 216 -2.67 -13.47 16.74
N THR A 217 -2.44 -12.24 16.26
CA THR A 217 -3.36 -11.58 15.32
C THR A 217 -2.79 -11.62 13.91
N MET A 218 -3.60 -12.07 12.96
CA MET A 218 -3.31 -12.05 11.52
C MET A 218 -4.45 -11.35 10.77
N ALA A 219 -4.24 -11.01 9.50
CA ALA A 219 -5.25 -10.36 8.67
C ALA A 219 -5.81 -11.34 7.64
N LEU A 220 -7.11 -11.61 7.68
CA LEU A 220 -7.80 -12.34 6.62
C LEU A 220 -8.13 -11.38 5.47
N ALA A 221 -7.57 -11.64 4.29
CA ALA A 221 -7.87 -10.88 3.09
C ALA A 221 -9.17 -11.39 2.45
N ILE A 222 -10.14 -10.51 2.30
CA ILE A 222 -11.50 -10.81 1.86
C ILE A 222 -11.86 -9.96 0.65
N GLU A 223 -12.44 -10.57 -0.37
CA GLU A 223 -12.98 -9.90 -1.56
C GLU A 223 -14.51 -9.92 -1.53
N LEU A 224 -15.15 -8.82 -1.93
CA LEU A 224 -16.57 -8.85 -2.27
C LEU A 224 -16.73 -9.35 -3.71
N THR A 225 -17.43 -10.46 -3.88
CA THR A 225 -17.70 -11.04 -5.19
C THR A 225 -18.89 -10.38 -5.88
N ASP A 226 -19.00 -10.54 -7.19
CA ASP A 226 -20.13 -10.01 -7.99
C ASP A 226 -21.50 -10.54 -7.52
N ASN A 227 -21.52 -11.71 -6.89
CA ASN A 227 -22.71 -12.31 -6.28
C ASN A 227 -23.05 -11.73 -4.90
N LYS A 228 -22.41 -10.63 -4.50
CA LYS A 228 -22.58 -9.96 -3.19
C LYS A 228 -22.27 -10.87 -1.99
N LEU A 229 -21.34 -11.80 -2.17
CA LEU A 229 -20.82 -12.65 -1.10
C LEU A 229 -19.36 -12.31 -0.85
N TYR A 230 -18.92 -12.36 0.40
CA TYR A 230 -17.51 -12.23 0.73
C TYR A 230 -16.79 -13.55 0.50
N ARG A 231 -15.60 -13.50 -0.11
CA ARG A 231 -14.69 -14.64 -0.28
C ARG A 231 -13.38 -14.38 0.43
N ALA A 232 -13.01 -15.27 1.35
CA ALA A 232 -11.69 -15.25 1.95
C ALA A 232 -10.65 -15.82 0.97
N ASN A 233 -9.59 -15.06 0.71
CA ASN A 233 -8.59 -15.39 -0.31
C ASN A 233 -7.26 -15.87 0.29
N THR A 234 -6.76 -15.20 1.34
CA THR A 234 -5.50 -15.55 1.99
C THR A 234 -5.41 -14.93 3.40
N ILE A 235 -4.38 -15.29 4.16
CA ILE A 235 -4.06 -14.73 5.48
C ILE A 235 -2.68 -14.06 5.44
N PHE A 236 -2.62 -12.80 5.86
CA PHE A 236 -1.41 -12.00 5.92
C PHE A 236 -0.91 -11.81 7.36
N THR A 237 0.40 -11.63 7.51
CA THR A 237 0.95 -11.08 8.76
C THR A 237 0.51 -9.61 8.91
N LYS A 238 0.67 -9.02 10.09
CA LYS A 238 0.31 -7.62 10.33
C LYS A 238 1.11 -6.68 9.44
N GLU A 239 2.40 -6.96 9.25
CA GLU A 239 3.32 -6.16 8.44
C GLU A 239 2.87 -6.15 6.97
N MET A 240 2.52 -7.32 6.44
CA MET A 240 1.98 -7.43 5.08
C MET A 240 0.64 -6.71 4.95
N ALA A 241 -0.24 -6.84 5.95
CA ALA A 241 -1.53 -6.16 5.95
C ALA A 241 -1.37 -4.63 5.98
N TYR A 242 -0.43 -4.11 6.76
CA TYR A 242 -0.06 -2.69 6.76
C TYR A 242 0.40 -2.26 5.36
N GLU A 243 1.30 -3.03 4.73
CA GLU A 243 1.79 -2.76 3.38
C GLU A 243 0.66 -2.67 2.35
N LYS A 244 -0.30 -3.58 2.39
CA LYS A 244 -1.43 -3.59 1.45
C LYS A 244 -2.41 -2.45 1.69
N ALA A 245 -2.72 -2.16 2.95
CA ALA A 245 -3.61 -1.06 3.31
C ALA A 245 -2.98 0.30 2.97
N ARG A 246 -1.66 0.45 3.17
CA ARG A 246 -0.98 1.74 3.07
C ARG A 246 -1.05 2.40 1.70
N LEU A 247 -1.15 1.59 0.65
CA LEU A 247 -1.34 2.08 -0.72
C LEU A 247 -2.62 2.90 -0.85
N LEU A 248 -3.69 2.49 -0.17
CA LEU A 248 -4.98 3.18 -0.20
C LEU A 248 -5.05 4.31 0.84
N MET A 249 -4.59 4.05 2.07
CA MET A 249 -4.61 5.03 3.17
C MET A 249 -3.63 4.66 4.27
N LYS A 250 -3.15 5.64 5.05
CA LYS A 250 -2.37 5.39 6.27
C LYS A 250 -3.20 4.60 7.28
N PRO A 251 -2.82 3.37 7.67
CA PRO A 251 -3.61 2.62 8.65
C PRO A 251 -3.46 3.22 10.05
N GLU A 252 -4.59 3.54 10.69
CA GLU A 252 -4.65 4.03 12.08
C GLU A 252 -5.12 2.95 13.08
N SER A 253 -5.42 1.75 12.60
CA SER A 253 -5.99 0.71 13.45
C SER A 253 -4.95 0.11 14.39
N ASN A 254 -5.27 0.09 15.68
CA ASN A 254 -4.38 -0.38 16.76
C ASN A 254 -3.87 -1.82 16.59
N TRP A 255 -4.56 -2.67 15.83
CA TRP A 255 -4.10 -4.06 15.65
C TRP A 255 -3.01 -4.22 14.58
N LEU A 256 -2.74 -3.19 13.77
CA LEU A 256 -1.69 -3.17 12.74
C LEU A 256 -0.40 -2.45 13.18
N ILE A 257 -0.44 -1.71 14.28
CA ILE A 257 0.64 -0.82 14.74
C ILE A 257 1.42 -1.49 15.88
#